data_AF-A0A8T4TL98-F1
#
_entry.id   AF-A0A8T4TL98-F1
#
_cell.length_a   1.000
_cell.length_b   1.000
_cell.length_c   1.000
_cell.angle_alpha   90.00
_cell.angle_beta   90.00
_cell.angle_gamma   90.00
#
_symmetry.space_group_name_H-M   'P 1'
#
loop_
_entity.id
_entity.type
_entity.pdbx_description
1 polymer ?
#
loop_
_entity_poly.entity_id
_entity_poly.type
_entity_poly.pdbx_seq_one_letter_code
_entity_poly.pdbx_strand_id
1 'polypeptide(L)'
;MGVDLLIHGGGLDSTGPKHPRYRITNESLSAIMEGLQIQQGDRVLAVCGSGDQAFAMLELADRVVAFDCREEQVEFALYKLKLLERGEFEEFRAIDDIRLRAKTRFTRRDYFTTERLERIREHAGRLETEVANLYSLPLRFLGLNAYTKLYLSNAWAHSAGVENFEVEDNDFLAATLNRVLRSLCIGGLLYVTETRLFTLRITKFPLSLHEELSETALYREREGSIWIWNPAVYVKTRGVSCDS
;
A
#
# COMPACT_ATOMS: atom_id res chain seq x y z
N MET A 1 -34.11 26.07 15.55
CA MET A 1 -34.01 25.65 14.14
C MET A 1 -32.79 24.75 14.03
N GLY A 2 -32.99 23.46 14.35
CA GLY A 2 -31.97 22.42 14.23
C GLY A 2 -32.16 21.74 12.88
N VAL A 3 -31.07 21.55 12.14
CA VAL A 3 -31.08 20.88 10.85
C VAL A 3 -30.73 19.43 11.11
N ASP A 4 -31.70 18.55 10.88
CA ASP A 4 -31.55 17.10 10.89
C ASP A 4 -30.55 16.68 9.80
N LEU A 5 -29.46 16.04 10.22
CA LEU A 5 -28.60 15.26 9.34
C LEU A 5 -29.17 13.84 9.29
N LEU A 6 -29.86 13.55 8.20
CA LEU A 6 -30.32 12.23 7.80
C LEU A 6 -29.13 11.26 7.69
N ILE A 7 -28.93 10.47 8.74
CA ILE A 7 -28.13 9.25 8.70
C ILE A 7 -29.02 8.19 8.05
N HIS A 8 -28.77 7.84 6.79
CA HIS A 8 -29.30 6.61 6.21
C HIS A 8 -28.52 5.42 6.77
N GLY A 9 -29.23 4.63 7.56
CA GLY A 9 -28.69 3.52 8.32
C GLY A 9 -28.24 2.35 7.45
N GLY A 10 -27.04 1.87 7.78
CA GLY A 10 -26.68 0.45 7.74
C GLY A 10 -26.11 0.12 9.11
N GLY A 11 -26.79 -0.77 9.85
CA GLY A 11 -26.44 -1.14 11.21
C GLY A 11 -25.03 -1.71 11.29
N LEU A 12 -24.23 -1.18 12.21
CA LEU A 12 -23.02 -1.83 12.68
C LEU A 12 -23.46 -2.94 13.64
N ASP A 13 -23.68 -4.13 13.09
CA ASP A 13 -23.80 -5.34 13.91
C ASP A 13 -22.50 -5.58 14.68
N SER A 14 -22.65 -5.96 15.94
CA SER A 14 -21.63 -6.17 16.97
C SER A 14 -20.77 -7.44 16.76
N THR A 15 -20.34 -7.68 15.53
CA THR A 15 -19.41 -8.75 15.17
C THR A 15 -18.24 -8.10 14.44
N GLY A 16 -17.01 -8.31 14.88
CA GLY A 16 -15.80 -7.72 14.28
C GLY A 16 -15.72 -7.93 12.76
N PRO A 17 -14.79 -7.25 12.07
CA PRO A 17 -14.68 -7.30 10.61
C PRO A 17 -14.63 -8.75 10.10
N LYS A 18 -15.24 -9.00 8.94
CA LYS A 18 -15.15 -10.28 8.23
C LYS A 18 -13.68 -10.68 8.11
N HIS A 19 -13.37 -11.98 8.27
CA HIS A 19 -11.98 -12.46 8.38
C HIS A 19 -11.09 -12.02 7.19
N PRO A 20 -10.18 -11.04 7.37
CA PRO A 20 -9.35 -10.56 6.27
C PRO A 20 -8.33 -11.63 5.88
N ARG A 21 -7.99 -11.70 4.58
CA ARG A 21 -6.97 -12.64 4.05
C ARG A 21 -5.58 -12.32 4.63
N TYR A 22 -5.27 -11.04 4.83
CA TYR A 22 -3.99 -10.56 5.34
C TYR A 22 -4.23 -9.77 6.63
N ARG A 23 -3.90 -10.38 7.77
CA ARG A 23 -4.07 -9.76 9.09
C ARG A 23 -2.85 -8.96 9.54
N ILE A 24 -1.69 -9.21 8.94
CA ILE A 24 -0.42 -8.53 9.16
C ILE A 24 0.33 -8.50 7.82
N THR A 25 1.21 -7.52 7.64
CA THR A 25 2.12 -7.54 6.48
C THR A 25 3.07 -8.73 6.56
N ASN A 26 3.44 -9.26 5.39
CA ASN A 26 4.45 -10.30 5.19
C ASN A 26 5.74 -9.75 4.56
N GLU A 27 5.85 -8.43 4.40
CA GLU A 27 7.03 -7.69 3.95
C GLU A 27 7.61 -6.92 5.14
N SER A 28 8.90 -6.56 5.07
CA SER A 28 9.53 -5.69 6.04
C SER A 28 9.03 -4.26 5.88
N LEU A 29 8.37 -3.72 6.91
CA LEU A 29 7.95 -2.31 6.91
C LEU A 29 9.15 -1.36 6.78
N SER A 30 10.30 -1.70 7.37
CA SER A 30 11.53 -0.91 7.19
C SER A 30 12.04 -0.95 5.75
N ALA A 31 11.95 -2.09 5.06
CA ALA A 31 12.31 -2.17 3.65
C ALA A 31 11.44 -1.28 2.77
N ILE A 32 10.13 -1.28 3.02
CA ILE A 32 9.18 -0.45 2.28
C ILE A 32 9.48 1.04 2.53
N MET A 33 9.66 1.43 3.79
CA MET A 33 9.83 2.84 4.15
C MET A 33 11.18 3.41 3.70
N GLU A 34 12.27 2.64 3.82
CA GLU A 34 13.59 3.04 3.34
C GLU A 34 13.67 2.97 1.81
N GLY A 35 13.09 1.94 1.19
CA GLY A 35 13.06 1.80 -0.26
C GLY A 35 12.26 2.90 -0.96
N LEU A 36 11.13 3.32 -0.37
CA LEU A 36 10.36 4.47 -0.87
C LEU A 36 10.89 5.81 -0.37
N GLN A 37 11.83 5.84 0.57
CA GLN A 37 12.26 7.06 1.27
C GLN A 37 11.07 7.93 1.66
N ILE A 38 10.12 7.34 2.40
CA ILE A 38 8.91 8.05 2.80
C ILE A 38 9.29 9.20 3.73
N GLN A 39 8.78 10.39 3.44
CA GLN A 39 9.07 11.61 4.18
C GLN A 39 7.87 12.57 4.18
N GLN A 40 7.96 13.63 4.98
CA GLN A 40 6.99 14.72 4.98
C GLN A 40 6.86 15.35 3.59
N GLY A 41 5.64 15.71 3.18
CA GLY A 41 5.35 16.19 1.83
C GLY A 41 4.98 15.10 0.82
N ASP A 42 5.19 13.82 1.17
CA ASP A 42 4.84 12.72 0.27
C ASP A 42 3.33 12.53 0.14
N ARG A 43 2.92 12.19 -1.08
CA ARG A 43 1.56 11.74 -1.41
C ARG A 43 1.66 10.34 -1.97
N VAL A 44 1.04 9.38 -1.29
CA VAL A 44 1.24 7.96 -1.56
C VAL A 44 -0.04 7.29 -2.03
N LEU A 45 0.06 6.49 -3.08
CA LEU A 45 -0.95 5.50 -3.46
C LEU A 45 -0.39 4.11 -3.14
N ALA A 46 -1.11 3.35 -2.32
CA ALA A 46 -0.65 2.09 -1.76
C ALA A 46 -1.69 0.99 -1.92
N VAL A 47 -1.26 -0.21 -2.27
CA VAL A 47 -2.06 -1.41 -2.00
C VAL A 47 -2.22 -1.55 -0.50
N CYS A 48 -3.46 -1.73 -0.04
CA CYS A 48 -3.81 -1.77 1.37
C CYS A 48 -3.32 -3.08 2.00
N GLY A 49 -3.72 -4.24 1.48
CA GLY A 49 -3.43 -5.53 2.11
C GLY A 49 -3.90 -5.52 3.56
N SER A 50 -3.00 -5.82 4.50
CA SER A 50 -3.31 -5.74 5.93
C SER A 50 -3.55 -4.31 6.43
N GLY A 51 -3.10 -3.29 5.71
CA GLY A 51 -3.08 -1.89 6.10
C GLY A 51 -1.81 -1.46 6.87
N ASP A 52 -0.99 -2.39 7.36
CA ASP A 52 0.22 -2.04 8.15
C ASP A 52 1.18 -1.14 7.36
N GLN A 53 1.35 -1.39 6.05
CA GLN A 53 2.15 -0.56 5.17
C GLN A 53 1.61 0.87 5.06
N ALA A 54 0.29 1.01 4.88
CA ALA A 54 -0.35 2.32 4.77
C ALA A 54 -0.20 3.12 6.08
N PHE A 55 -0.35 2.47 7.24
CA PHE A 55 -0.12 3.13 8.54
C PHE A 55 1.35 3.50 8.76
N ALA A 56 2.30 2.67 8.34
CA ALA A 56 3.71 3.01 8.38
C ALA A 56 4.02 4.26 7.54
N MET A 57 3.46 4.36 6.34
CA MET A 57 3.63 5.52 5.46
C MET A 57 2.94 6.78 6.04
N LEU A 58 1.76 6.61 6.65
CA LEU A 58 0.97 7.69 7.25
C LEU A 58 1.68 8.39 8.41
N GLU A 59 2.66 7.73 9.04
CA GLU A 59 3.49 8.35 10.07
C GLU A 59 4.14 9.66 9.58
N LEU A 60 4.53 9.72 8.30
CA LEU A 60 5.29 10.84 7.75
C LEU A 60 4.61 11.53 6.56
N ALA A 61 3.87 10.78 5.74
CA ALA A 61 3.28 11.32 4.51
C ALA A 61 2.18 12.36 4.78
N ASP A 62 2.03 13.30 3.84
CA ASP A 62 0.96 14.31 3.87
C ASP A 62 -0.38 13.71 3.41
N ARG A 63 -0.35 12.61 2.64
CA ARG A 63 -1.53 11.88 2.19
C ARG A 63 -1.21 10.43 1.84
N VAL A 64 -2.06 9.52 2.28
CA VAL A 64 -2.01 8.09 1.86
C VAL A 64 -3.39 7.68 1.35
N VAL A 65 -3.43 7.17 0.12
CA VAL A 65 -4.61 6.49 -0.44
C VAL A 65 -4.31 5.00 -0.46
N ALA A 66 -5.01 4.22 0.36
CA ALA A 66 -4.86 2.78 0.45
C ALA A 66 -6.04 2.07 -0.23
N PHE A 67 -5.77 1.18 -1.19
CA PHE A 67 -6.83 0.46 -1.91
C PHE A 67 -6.63 -1.06 -1.87
N ASP A 68 -7.73 -1.80 -1.82
CA ASP A 68 -7.73 -3.26 -2.00
C ASP A 68 -8.93 -3.72 -2.81
N CYS A 69 -8.78 -4.80 -3.57
CA CYS A 69 -9.90 -5.38 -4.32
C CYS A 69 -10.87 -6.15 -3.40
N ARG A 70 -10.42 -6.47 -2.19
CA ARG A 70 -11.18 -7.19 -1.16
C ARG A 70 -11.74 -6.21 -0.14
N GLU A 71 -13.06 -6.16 -0.07
CA GLU A 71 -13.78 -5.33 0.91
C GLU A 71 -13.34 -5.63 2.34
N GLU A 72 -13.12 -6.91 2.68
CA GLU A 72 -12.70 -7.33 4.02
C GLU A 72 -11.34 -6.74 4.46
N GLN A 73 -10.45 -6.43 3.51
CA GLN A 73 -9.15 -5.81 3.81
C GLN A 73 -9.31 -4.31 4.13
N VAL A 74 -10.16 -3.64 3.35
CA VAL A 74 -10.46 -2.22 3.56
C VAL A 74 -11.22 -2.02 4.87
N GLU A 75 -12.21 -2.88 5.16
CA GLU A 75 -12.90 -2.91 6.45
C GLU A 75 -11.93 -3.11 7.62
N PHE A 76 -10.96 -4.00 7.48
CA PHE A 76 -9.95 -4.25 8.51
C PHE A 76 -9.01 -3.06 8.73
N ALA A 77 -8.59 -2.38 7.66
CA ALA A 77 -7.81 -1.15 7.78
C ALA A 77 -8.62 -0.03 8.46
N LEU A 78 -9.90 0.12 8.11
CA LEU A 78 -10.80 1.08 8.77
C LEU A 78 -11.03 0.77 10.24
N TYR A 79 -11.13 -0.52 10.61
CA TYR A 79 -11.19 -0.93 12.02
C TYR A 79 -9.94 -0.49 12.78
N LYS A 80 -8.76 -0.76 12.22
CA LYS A 80 -7.50 -0.34 12.83
C LYS A 80 -7.37 1.17 12.94
N LEU A 81 -7.83 1.92 11.95
CA LEU A 81 -7.88 3.38 12.01
C LEU A 81 -8.72 3.87 13.20
N LYS A 82 -9.90 3.27 13.43
CA LYS A 82 -10.75 3.60 14.60
C LYS A 82 -10.06 3.32 15.93
N LEU A 83 -9.31 2.21 16.03
CA LEU A 83 -8.50 1.92 17.24
C LEU A 83 -7.47 3.03 17.49
N LEU A 84 -6.77 3.49 16.43
CA LEU A 84 -5.79 4.57 16.54
C LEU A 84 -6.44 5.88 16.98
N GLU A 85 -7.56 6.26 16.37
CA GLU A 85 -8.29 7.50 16.72
C GLU A 85 -8.69 7.53 18.21
N ARG A 86 -9.09 6.37 18.74
CA ARG A 86 -9.45 6.17 20.16
C ARG A 86 -8.25 6.05 21.10
N GLY A 87 -7.03 5.94 20.58
CA GLY A 87 -5.83 5.69 21.38
C GLY A 87 -5.70 4.25 21.88
N GLU A 88 -6.41 3.29 21.28
CA GLU A 88 -6.43 1.87 21.64
C GLU A 88 -5.22 1.13 21.04
N PHE A 89 -4.01 1.60 21.35
CA PHE A 89 -2.76 1.15 20.72
C PHE A 89 -2.40 -0.31 21.01
N GLU A 90 -2.70 -0.79 22.22
CA GLU A 90 -2.46 -2.19 22.56
C GLU A 90 -3.37 -3.12 21.76
N GLU A 91 -4.61 -2.72 21.50
CA GLU A 91 -5.52 -3.48 20.66
C GLU A 91 -5.05 -3.45 19.19
N PHE A 92 -4.63 -2.28 18.68
CA PHE A 92 -4.05 -2.16 17.34
C PHE A 92 -2.85 -3.11 17.14
N ARG A 93 -2.00 -3.25 18.17
CA ARG A 93 -0.85 -4.16 18.16
C ARG A 93 -1.24 -5.63 18.27
N ALA A 94 -2.18 -5.93 19.15
CA ALA A 94 -2.56 -7.30 19.50
C ALA A 94 -3.53 -7.95 18.50
N ILE A 95 -4.22 -7.15 17.69
CA ILE A 95 -5.19 -7.65 16.72
C ILE A 95 -4.51 -8.67 15.80
N ASP A 96 -4.93 -9.93 15.94
CA ASP A 96 -4.47 -11.08 15.17
C ASP A 96 -2.99 -11.50 15.31
N ASP A 97 -2.32 -11.11 16.40
CA ASP A 97 -0.96 -11.56 16.78
C ASP A 97 -0.89 -13.09 17.11
N ILE A 98 -2.04 -13.78 17.14
CA ILE A 98 -2.14 -15.11 17.78
C ILE A 98 -1.80 -16.28 16.84
N ARG A 99 -1.77 -16.11 15.51
CA ARG A 99 -1.53 -17.25 14.57
C ARG A 99 -0.45 -17.07 13.51
N LEU A 100 0.12 -15.88 13.34
CA LEU A 100 1.13 -15.58 12.31
C LEU A 100 2.56 -15.40 12.83
N ARG A 101 2.81 -15.60 14.14
CA ARG A 101 4.16 -15.59 14.75
C ARG A 101 5.20 -16.49 14.06
N ALA A 102 4.78 -17.38 13.16
CA ALA A 102 5.66 -18.25 12.40
C ALA A 102 6.16 -17.67 11.05
N LYS A 103 5.72 -16.48 10.59
CA LYS A 103 5.97 -16.03 9.20
C LYS A 103 6.74 -14.70 9.01
N THR A 104 6.90 -13.87 10.03
CA THR A 104 7.76 -12.66 9.97
C THR A 104 8.72 -12.66 11.16
N ARG A 105 9.94 -12.14 10.99
CA ARG A 105 10.94 -12.09 12.08
C ARG A 105 10.58 -11.01 13.11
N PHE A 106 9.93 -9.95 12.64
CA PHE A 106 9.37 -8.89 13.49
C PHE A 106 7.84 -8.95 13.52
N THR A 107 7.31 -8.63 14.69
CA THR A 107 5.90 -8.46 14.98
C THR A 107 5.47 -7.01 14.74
N ARG A 108 4.16 -6.76 14.66
CA ARG A 108 3.62 -5.40 14.62
C ARG A 108 4.12 -4.53 15.79
N ARG A 109 4.33 -5.14 16.97
CA ARG A 109 4.83 -4.44 18.16
C ARG A 109 6.23 -3.87 17.97
N ASP A 110 7.09 -4.57 17.22
CA ASP A 110 8.49 -4.17 17.05
C ASP A 110 8.59 -2.90 16.19
N TYR A 111 7.69 -2.75 15.21
CA TYR A 111 7.70 -1.58 14.33
C TYR A 111 6.86 -0.42 14.88
N PHE A 112 5.67 -0.70 15.42
CA PHE A 112 4.72 0.34 15.86
C PHE A 112 4.83 0.64 17.36
N THR A 113 5.90 1.34 17.74
CA THR A 113 6.07 1.86 19.11
C THR A 113 5.01 2.93 19.43
N THR A 114 4.89 3.30 20.71
CA THR A 114 3.78 4.17 21.16
C THR A 114 3.95 5.57 20.58
N GLU A 115 5.19 6.04 20.51
CA GLU A 115 5.57 7.32 19.92
C GLU A 115 5.22 7.38 18.44
N ARG A 116 5.37 6.27 17.71
CA ARG A 116 4.99 6.18 16.29
C ARG A 116 3.48 6.18 16.13
N LEU A 117 2.77 5.43 16.97
CA LEU A 117 1.31 5.36 16.90
C LEU A 117 0.65 6.69 17.25
N GLU A 118 1.21 7.47 18.17
CA GLU A 118 0.74 8.85 18.42
C GLU A 118 0.90 9.73 17.17
N ARG A 119 2.06 9.69 16.50
CA ARG A 119 2.26 10.43 15.24
C ARG A 119 1.30 9.98 14.14
N ILE A 120 1.09 8.67 13.99
CA ILE A 120 0.14 8.13 13.01
C ILE A 120 -1.28 8.59 13.35
N ARG A 121 -1.66 8.62 14.63
CA ARG A 121 -2.96 9.10 15.09
C ARG A 121 -3.17 10.58 14.76
N GLU A 122 -2.16 11.43 14.96
CA GLU A 122 -2.21 12.86 14.55
C GLU A 122 -2.43 13.02 13.04
N HIS A 123 -2.02 12.03 12.25
CA HIS A 123 -2.16 12.01 10.80
C HIS A 123 -3.34 11.15 10.30
N ALA A 124 -4.17 10.59 11.20
CA ALA A 124 -5.26 9.67 10.85
C ALA A 124 -6.18 10.23 9.75
N GLY A 125 -6.53 11.51 9.82
CA GLY A 125 -7.37 12.19 8.82
C GLY A 125 -6.75 12.38 7.44
N ARG A 126 -5.50 11.95 7.22
CA ARG A 126 -4.79 11.98 5.93
C ARG A 126 -4.82 10.63 5.20
N LEU A 127 -5.43 9.60 5.80
CA LEU A 127 -5.65 8.30 5.19
C LEU A 127 -7.02 8.25 4.52
N GLU A 128 -7.03 7.97 3.22
CA GLU A 128 -8.23 7.60 2.47
C GLU A 128 -8.15 6.12 2.11
N THR A 129 -9.27 5.41 2.19
CA THR A 129 -9.35 4.01 1.78
C THR A 129 -10.36 3.81 0.64
N GLU A 130 -10.11 2.82 -0.22
CA GLU A 130 -11.01 2.51 -1.33
C GLU A 130 -11.08 0.99 -1.57
N VAL A 131 -12.31 0.46 -1.71
CA VAL A 131 -12.52 -0.87 -2.27
C VAL A 131 -12.41 -0.78 -3.79
N ALA A 132 -11.22 -1.06 -4.31
CA ALA A 132 -10.94 -0.99 -5.73
C ALA A 132 -9.82 -1.93 -6.12
N ASN A 133 -9.82 -2.29 -7.38
CA ASN A 133 -8.78 -3.08 -7.99
C ASN A 133 -7.84 -2.16 -8.79
N LEU A 134 -6.55 -2.48 -8.89
CA LEU A 134 -5.60 -1.73 -9.73
C LEU A 134 -6.13 -1.49 -11.16
N TYR A 135 -6.84 -2.47 -11.74
CA TYR A 135 -7.46 -2.37 -13.07
C TYR A 135 -8.69 -1.45 -13.12
N SER A 136 -9.39 -1.27 -12.00
CA SER A 136 -10.62 -0.47 -11.91
C SER A 136 -10.51 0.75 -10.99
N LEU A 137 -9.30 1.15 -10.58
CA LEU A 137 -9.08 2.30 -9.71
C LEU A 137 -9.81 3.54 -10.25
N PRO A 138 -10.68 4.18 -9.45
CA PRO A 138 -11.43 5.36 -9.87
C PRO A 138 -10.51 6.49 -10.36
N LEU A 139 -10.90 7.19 -11.43
CA LEU A 139 -10.10 8.28 -12.02
C LEU A 139 -9.80 9.42 -11.03
N ARG A 140 -10.64 9.62 -10.00
CA ARG A 140 -10.39 10.60 -8.92
C ARG A 140 -9.08 10.31 -8.17
N PHE A 141 -8.63 9.06 -8.14
CA PHE A 141 -7.36 8.64 -7.55
C PHE A 141 -6.23 8.48 -8.58
N LEU A 142 -6.44 8.83 -9.85
CA LEU A 142 -5.44 8.67 -10.92
C LEU A 142 -5.17 10.00 -11.66
N GLY A 143 -5.31 11.13 -10.95
CA GLY A 143 -4.95 12.45 -11.46
C GLY A 143 -3.47 12.54 -11.86
N LEU A 144 -3.16 13.33 -12.89
CA LEU A 144 -1.79 13.51 -13.39
C LEU A 144 -0.87 14.03 -12.28
N ASN A 145 0.26 13.35 -12.04
CA ASN A 145 1.24 13.69 -11.00
C ASN A 145 0.67 13.83 -9.57
N ALA A 146 -0.47 13.18 -9.29
CA ALA A 146 -1.11 13.21 -7.98
C ALA A 146 -0.23 12.66 -6.84
N TYR A 147 0.70 11.74 -7.13
CA TYR A 147 1.51 11.03 -6.13
C TYR A 147 3.00 11.24 -6.34
N THR A 148 3.74 11.25 -5.23
CA THR A 148 5.21 11.20 -5.22
C THR A 148 5.72 9.77 -5.05
N LYS A 149 4.90 8.88 -4.47
CA LYS A 149 5.25 7.48 -4.19
C LYS A 149 4.12 6.54 -4.56
N LEU A 150 4.47 5.39 -5.12
CA LEU A 150 3.56 4.28 -5.36
C LEU A 150 4.09 3.03 -4.64
N TYR A 151 3.26 2.40 -3.83
CA TYR A 151 3.52 1.07 -3.27
C TYR A 151 2.55 0.06 -3.90
N LEU A 152 3.06 -0.80 -4.79
CA LEU A 152 2.23 -1.73 -5.56
C LEU A 152 2.65 -3.19 -5.37
N SER A 153 3.33 -3.56 -4.28
CA SER A 153 3.66 -4.95 -3.99
C SER A 153 2.43 -5.87 -4.05
N ASN A 154 2.55 -6.98 -4.77
CA ASN A 154 1.49 -7.99 -4.97
C ASN A 154 0.17 -7.45 -5.56
N ALA A 155 0.18 -6.25 -6.16
CA ALA A 155 -1.02 -5.65 -6.74
C ALA A 155 -1.56 -6.46 -7.93
N TRP A 156 -0.73 -7.27 -8.59
CA TRP A 156 -1.08 -7.98 -9.83
C TRP A 156 -1.53 -9.41 -9.58
N ALA A 157 -0.96 -10.09 -8.58
CA ALA A 157 -1.32 -11.47 -8.25
C ALA A 157 -2.76 -11.65 -7.72
N HIS A 158 -3.38 -10.58 -7.20
CA HIS A 158 -4.66 -10.68 -6.46
C HIS A 158 -5.79 -9.82 -7.03
N SER A 159 -5.51 -9.07 -8.08
CA SER A 159 -6.40 -8.08 -8.70
C SER A 159 -7.44 -8.69 -9.64
N ALA A 160 -8.06 -9.83 -9.33
CA ALA A 160 -9.15 -10.29 -10.18
C ALA A 160 -10.21 -11.20 -9.55
N GLY A 161 -10.16 -11.52 -8.24
CA GLY A 161 -11.07 -12.53 -7.69
C GLY A 161 -10.92 -13.92 -8.32
N VAL A 162 -9.98 -14.10 -9.25
CA VAL A 162 -9.59 -15.36 -9.85
C VAL A 162 -8.19 -15.63 -9.34
N GLU A 163 -8.02 -16.69 -8.56
CA GLU A 163 -6.70 -17.17 -8.13
C GLU A 163 -5.85 -17.70 -9.30
N ASN A 164 -6.33 -17.55 -10.54
CA ASN A 164 -5.75 -18.03 -11.79
C ASN A 164 -6.00 -17.05 -12.96
N PHE A 165 -6.00 -15.73 -12.73
CA PHE A 165 -5.94 -14.81 -13.89
C PHE A 165 -4.54 -14.90 -14.50
N GLU A 166 -4.41 -15.84 -15.43
CA GLU A 166 -3.49 -15.78 -16.55
C GLU A 166 -3.88 -14.53 -17.35
N VAL A 167 -3.50 -13.34 -16.87
CA VAL A 167 -3.42 -12.17 -17.74
C VAL A 167 -2.23 -12.46 -18.67
N GLU A 168 -2.46 -13.31 -19.68
CA GLU A 168 -1.52 -13.52 -20.79
C GLU A 168 -1.39 -12.26 -21.65
N ASP A 169 -2.34 -11.32 -21.52
CA ASP A 169 -2.33 -10.05 -22.24
C ASP A 169 -1.41 -9.02 -21.56
N ASN A 170 -0.13 -9.12 -21.90
CA ASN A 170 0.90 -8.15 -21.53
C ASN A 170 0.55 -6.70 -21.95
N ASP A 171 -0.27 -6.50 -22.99
CA ASP A 171 -0.65 -5.16 -23.45
C ASP A 171 -1.71 -4.54 -22.53
N PHE A 172 -2.69 -5.31 -22.07
CA PHE A 172 -3.65 -4.85 -21.05
C PHE A 172 -2.95 -4.47 -19.73
N LEU A 173 -2.00 -5.30 -19.31
CA LEU A 173 -1.20 -5.06 -18.12
C LEU A 173 -0.32 -3.81 -18.29
N ALA A 174 0.31 -3.64 -19.45
CA ALA A 174 1.07 -2.45 -19.78
C ALA A 174 0.20 -1.19 -19.84
N ALA A 175 -1.00 -1.27 -20.40
CA ALA A 175 -1.95 -0.15 -20.42
C ALA A 175 -2.38 0.26 -19.01
N THR A 176 -2.63 -0.72 -18.13
CA THR A 176 -2.97 -0.48 -16.72
C THR A 176 -1.81 0.19 -16.00
N LEU A 177 -0.59 -0.34 -16.14
CA LEU A 177 0.60 0.25 -15.51
C LEU A 177 0.83 1.67 -16.03
N ASN A 178 0.73 1.91 -17.34
CA ASN A 178 0.83 3.26 -17.92
C ASN A 178 -0.21 4.21 -17.32
N ARG A 179 -1.46 3.76 -17.18
CA ARG A 179 -2.53 4.56 -16.57
C ARG A 179 -2.17 4.97 -15.14
N VAL A 180 -1.66 4.04 -14.33
CA VAL A 180 -1.25 4.32 -12.95
C VAL A 180 0.02 5.18 -12.90
N LEU A 181 1.01 4.91 -13.75
CA LEU A 181 2.26 5.67 -13.78
C LEU A 181 2.05 7.14 -14.16
N ARG A 182 0.97 7.51 -14.87
CA ARG A 182 0.62 8.92 -15.10
C ARG A 182 0.34 9.68 -13.79
N SER A 183 -0.12 8.99 -12.75
CA SER A 183 -0.37 9.63 -11.46
C SER A 183 0.89 9.84 -10.64
N LEU A 184 1.98 9.11 -10.91
CA LEU A 184 3.27 9.34 -10.28
C LEU A 184 3.97 10.57 -10.89
N CYS A 185 4.55 11.46 -10.08
CA CYS A 185 5.32 12.59 -10.59
C CYS A 185 6.67 12.15 -11.16
N ILE A 186 7.27 12.96 -12.05
CA ILE A 186 8.68 12.76 -12.45
C ILE A 186 9.56 12.83 -11.19
N GLY A 187 10.53 11.93 -11.08
CA GLY A 187 11.35 11.75 -9.88
C GLY A 187 10.65 11.00 -8.74
N GLY A 188 9.35 10.69 -8.88
CA GLY A 188 8.63 9.88 -7.91
C GLY A 188 9.08 8.42 -7.93
N LEU A 189 8.85 7.72 -6.82
CA LEU A 189 9.32 6.35 -6.62
C LEU A 189 8.17 5.33 -6.69
N LEU A 190 8.44 4.18 -7.29
CA LEU A 190 7.57 3.01 -7.34
C LEU A 190 8.28 1.85 -6.64
N TYR A 191 7.64 1.30 -5.61
CA TYR A 191 8.10 0.10 -4.91
C TYR A 191 7.24 -1.10 -5.27
N VAL A 192 7.89 -2.20 -5.63
CA VAL A 192 7.26 -3.46 -6.02
C VAL A 192 8.10 -4.65 -5.59
N THR A 193 7.46 -5.73 -5.16
CA THR A 193 8.10 -7.03 -4.88
C THR A 193 7.68 -8.13 -5.86
N GLU A 194 6.89 -7.79 -6.87
CA GLU A 194 6.29 -8.74 -7.80
C GLU A 194 7.24 -9.10 -8.97
N THR A 195 7.51 -10.39 -9.15
CA THR A 195 8.36 -10.91 -10.23
C THR A 195 7.83 -10.63 -11.64
N ARG A 196 6.51 -10.48 -11.81
CA ARG A 196 5.87 -10.22 -13.12
C ARG A 196 6.20 -8.85 -13.69
N LEU A 197 6.49 -7.86 -12.86
CA LEU A 197 6.95 -6.56 -13.35
C LEU A 197 8.34 -6.66 -14.00
N PHE A 198 9.17 -7.60 -13.57
CA PHE A 198 10.45 -7.90 -14.23
C PHE A 198 10.24 -8.61 -15.58
N THR A 199 9.12 -9.31 -15.77
CA THR A 199 8.76 -9.95 -17.05
C THR A 199 8.16 -8.99 -18.06
N LEU A 200 7.41 -7.98 -17.61
CA LEU A 200 7.09 -6.82 -18.43
C LEU A 200 8.40 -6.12 -18.73
N ARG A 201 8.80 -5.98 -19.98
CA ARG A 201 10.03 -5.25 -20.33
C ARG A 201 9.89 -3.80 -19.87
N ILE A 202 10.37 -3.50 -18.65
CA ILE A 202 10.24 -2.20 -17.97
C ILE A 202 10.77 -1.05 -18.84
N THR A 203 11.65 -1.37 -19.79
CA THR A 203 12.15 -0.48 -20.85
C THR A 203 11.06 0.21 -21.67
N LYS A 204 9.81 -0.30 -21.69
CA LYS A 204 8.66 0.36 -22.35
C LYS A 204 8.02 1.48 -21.53
N PHE A 205 8.41 1.64 -20.27
CA PHE A 205 7.85 2.63 -19.35
C PHE A 205 8.88 3.71 -19.03
N PRO A 206 8.43 4.91 -18.63
CA PRO A 206 9.32 5.98 -18.16
C PRO A 206 9.80 5.68 -16.74
N LEU A 207 10.43 4.52 -16.55
CA LEU A 207 10.94 4.02 -15.28
C LEU A 207 12.41 3.62 -15.43
N SER A 208 13.20 3.95 -14.43
CA SER A 208 14.57 3.44 -14.29
C SER A 208 14.72 2.79 -12.94
N LEU A 209 15.40 1.64 -12.90
CA LEU A 209 15.71 0.97 -11.64
C LEU A 209 16.61 1.88 -10.81
N HIS A 210 16.26 2.10 -9.55
CA HIS A 210 17.10 2.78 -8.59
C HIS A 210 17.87 1.73 -7.79
N GLU A 211 19.11 1.43 -8.21
CA GLU A 211 19.91 0.32 -7.68
C GLU A 211 20.12 0.43 -6.16
N GLU A 212 20.61 1.57 -5.68
CA GLU A 212 20.91 1.79 -4.26
C GLU A 212 19.69 1.60 -3.34
N LEU A 213 18.52 2.15 -3.71
CA LEU A 213 17.29 1.99 -2.93
C LEU A 213 16.74 0.56 -3.00
N SER A 214 16.91 -0.11 -4.14
CA SER A 214 16.52 -1.53 -4.28
C SER A 214 17.40 -2.42 -3.41
N GLU A 215 18.71 -2.18 -3.36
CA GLU A 215 19.64 -2.88 -2.49
C GLU A 215 19.36 -2.61 -1.01
N THR A 216 19.07 -1.36 -0.65
CA THR A 216 18.68 -0.97 0.71
C THR A 216 17.40 -1.68 1.13
N ALA A 217 16.37 -1.66 0.29
CA ALA A 217 15.12 -2.37 0.55
C ALA A 217 15.37 -3.88 0.71
N LEU A 218 16.15 -4.49 -0.19
CA LEU A 218 16.46 -5.92 -0.12
C LEU A 218 17.23 -6.29 1.16
N TYR A 219 18.18 -5.45 1.58
CA TYR A 219 18.90 -5.63 2.84
C TYR A 219 17.93 -5.64 4.04
N ARG A 220 17.07 -4.62 4.13
CA ARG A 220 16.06 -4.52 5.20
C ARG A 220 14.99 -5.61 5.16
N GLU A 221 14.69 -6.13 3.97
CA GLU A 221 13.77 -7.25 3.81
C GLU A 221 14.35 -8.52 4.44
N ARG A 222 15.64 -8.78 4.22
CA ARG A 222 16.37 -9.92 4.79
C ARG A 222 16.55 -9.82 6.30
N GLU A 223 16.68 -8.61 6.83
CA GLU A 223 16.65 -8.40 8.28
C GLU A 223 15.24 -8.65 8.82
N GLY A 224 14.22 -8.21 8.08
CA GLY A 224 12.83 -8.03 8.51
C GLY A 224 11.91 -9.25 8.44
N SER A 225 12.09 -10.07 7.40
CA SER A 225 11.13 -11.09 7.01
C SER A 225 11.78 -12.47 6.92
N ILE A 226 10.97 -13.51 7.18
CA ILE A 226 11.37 -14.90 7.00
C ILE A 226 11.20 -15.28 5.51
N TRP A 227 10.22 -14.69 4.84
CA TRP A 227 10.02 -14.82 3.40
C TRP A 227 10.73 -13.66 2.72
N ILE A 228 11.87 -13.95 2.08
CA ILE A 228 12.65 -12.91 1.41
C ILE A 228 11.92 -12.56 0.11
N TRP A 229 11.17 -11.45 0.15
CA TRP A 229 10.72 -10.78 -1.06
C TRP A 229 11.91 -10.13 -1.75
N ASN A 230 11.83 -9.97 -3.08
CA ASN A 230 12.84 -9.25 -3.86
C ASN A 230 12.29 -7.88 -4.24
N PRO A 231 12.39 -6.88 -3.36
CA PRO A 231 11.93 -5.54 -3.68
C PRO A 231 12.77 -4.91 -4.78
N ALA A 232 12.10 -4.16 -5.64
CA ALA A 232 12.71 -3.26 -6.59
C ALA A 232 12.05 -1.89 -6.47
N VAL A 233 12.90 -0.88 -6.49
CA VAL A 233 12.50 0.52 -6.46
C VAL A 233 12.82 1.13 -7.81
N TYR A 234 11.81 1.72 -8.45
CA TYR A 234 11.95 2.43 -9.71
C TYR A 234 11.72 3.91 -9.50
N VAL A 235 12.49 4.74 -10.20
CA VAL A 235 12.26 6.17 -10.30
C VAL A 235 11.56 6.48 -11.62
N LYS A 236 10.51 7.31 -11.58
CA LYS A 236 9.86 7.80 -12.79
C LYS A 236 10.74 8.82 -13.49
N THR A 237 11.14 8.53 -14.71
CA THR A 237 11.93 9.43 -15.56
C THR A 237 11.02 10.27 -16.46
N ARG A 238 11.61 11.24 -17.15
CA ARG A 238 10.93 11.85 -18.30
C ARG A 238 10.85 10.77 -19.37
N GLY A 239 9.64 10.44 -19.82
CA GLY A 239 9.48 9.47 -20.90
C GLY A 239 10.31 9.89 -22.10
N VAL A 240 10.91 8.91 -22.77
CA VAL A 240 11.43 9.14 -24.12
C VAL A 240 10.20 9.43 -24.97
N SER A 241 10.09 10.64 -25.52
CA SER A 241 9.14 10.90 -26.58
C SER A 241 9.55 10.02 -27.75
N CYS A 242 8.90 8.87 -27.92
CA CYS A 242 8.92 8.18 -29.20
C CYS A 242 7.96 8.93 -30.15
N ASP A 243 8.30 10.19 -30.46
CA ASP A 243 7.80 10.88 -31.63
C ASP A 243 8.84 10.64 -32.74
N SER A 244 8.59 9.61 -33.54
CA SER A 244 9.15 9.43 -34.89
C SER A 244 8.26 8.49 -35.68
#